data_AF-A0A967EYB0-F1
#
_entry.id   AF-A0A967EYB0-F1
#
_cell.length_a   1.000
_cell.length_b   1.000
_cell.length_c   1.000
_cell.angle_alpha   90.00
_cell.angle_beta   90.00
_cell.angle_gamma   90.00
#
_symmetry.space_group_name_H-M   'P 1'
#
loop_
_entity.id
_entity.type
_entity.pdbx_description
1 polymer ?
#
loop_
_entity_poly.entity_id
_entity_poly.type
_entity_poly.pdbx_seq_one_letter_code
_entity_poly.pdbx_strand_id
1 'polypeptide(L)'
;MKTVIGALVVAGFAGSGAAFANITDDRFEQKTQERLAELDIAESDVKSIRQVLLRRKNDRGPDIRGAESWVRLNACDGYLVIQMNRAAFVKQTYTTGNCAVPGVSSF
;
A
#
# COMPACT_ATOMS: atom_id res chain seq x y z
N MET A 1 -3.29 -26.82 -54.43
CA MET A 1 -2.12 -26.19 -53.77
C MET A 1 -2.52 -25.89 -52.34
N LYS A 2 -1.73 -26.36 -51.37
CA LYS A 2 -2.07 -26.48 -49.95
C LYS A 2 -1.89 -25.14 -49.20
N THR A 3 -2.92 -24.74 -48.48
CA THR A 3 -2.90 -23.68 -47.46
C THR A 3 -2.07 -24.13 -46.27
N VAL A 4 -1.11 -23.32 -45.82
CA VAL A 4 -0.42 -23.54 -44.53
C VAL A 4 -0.75 -22.37 -43.61
N ILE A 5 -1.54 -22.70 -42.60
CA ILE A 5 -1.89 -21.90 -41.44
C ILE A 5 -0.68 -22.01 -40.49
N GLY A 6 0.02 -20.90 -40.26
CA GLY A 6 1.09 -20.80 -39.29
C GLY A 6 0.62 -20.03 -38.06
N ALA A 7 0.08 -20.74 -37.08
CA ALA A 7 -0.14 -20.21 -35.74
C ALA A 7 1.15 -20.37 -34.92
N LEU A 8 1.65 -19.30 -34.31
CA LEU A 8 2.48 -19.41 -33.12
C LEU A 8 1.96 -18.44 -32.06
N VAL A 9 1.47 -19.06 -31.00
CA VAL A 9 0.92 -18.48 -29.78
C VAL A 9 2.07 -17.89 -28.96
N VAL A 10 2.00 -16.60 -28.61
CA VAL A 10 2.74 -16.06 -27.46
C VAL A 10 1.75 -15.97 -26.30
N ALA A 11 1.92 -16.91 -25.36
CA ALA A 11 1.23 -16.95 -24.08
C ALA A 11 2.07 -16.25 -23.01
N GLY A 12 1.40 -15.63 -22.02
CA GLY A 12 1.95 -15.26 -20.71
C GLY A 12 2.52 -13.83 -20.68
N PHE A 13 2.15 -12.93 -19.76
CA PHE A 13 1.52 -13.08 -18.45
C PHE A 13 0.43 -12.02 -18.26
N ALA A 14 -0.80 -12.48 -18.03
CA ALA A 14 -1.80 -11.68 -17.33
C ALA A 14 -1.38 -11.62 -15.86
N GLY A 15 -0.53 -10.65 -15.53
CA GLY A 15 -0.29 -10.23 -14.15
C GLY A 15 -1.52 -9.46 -13.65
N SER A 16 -2.63 -10.15 -13.42
CA SER A 16 -3.73 -9.64 -12.61
C SER A 16 -3.27 -9.63 -11.15
N GLY A 17 -2.35 -8.71 -10.83
CA GLY A 17 -2.10 -8.31 -9.47
C GLY A 17 -3.41 -7.75 -8.93
N ALA A 18 -3.90 -8.34 -7.84
CA ALA A 18 -5.16 -8.01 -7.23
C ALA A 18 -5.20 -6.52 -6.87
N ALA A 19 -5.89 -5.73 -7.69
CA ALA A 19 -6.31 -4.39 -7.30
C ALA A 19 -7.39 -4.57 -6.22
N PHE A 20 -6.97 -4.70 -4.97
CA PHE A 20 -7.84 -4.57 -3.81
C PHE A 20 -8.22 -3.10 -3.66
N ALA A 21 -9.09 -2.61 -4.54
CA ALA A 21 -9.73 -1.31 -4.42
C ALA A 21 -10.70 -1.34 -3.22
N ASN A 22 -10.15 -1.26 -2.02
CA ASN A 22 -10.91 -0.76 -0.89
C ASN A 22 -11.20 0.71 -1.19
N ILE A 23 -12.43 1.16 -0.95
CA ILE A 23 -12.80 2.57 -1.13
C ILE A 23 -12.06 3.37 -0.07
N THR A 24 -10.86 3.82 -0.42
CA THR A 24 -9.98 4.63 0.41
C THR A 24 -9.51 5.77 -0.45
N ASP A 25 -9.84 6.99 -0.03
CA ASP A 25 -9.45 8.26 -0.65
C ASP A 25 -8.03 8.16 -1.27
N ASP A 26 -7.98 8.08 -2.61
CA ASP A 26 -6.85 7.60 -3.43
C ASP A 26 -5.53 8.30 -3.11
N ARG A 27 -5.60 9.56 -2.67
CA ARG A 27 -4.47 10.38 -2.23
C ARG A 27 -3.62 9.73 -1.12
N PHE A 28 -4.24 9.00 -0.19
CA PHE A 28 -3.53 8.38 0.93
C PHE A 28 -2.87 7.08 0.48
N GLU A 29 -3.52 6.35 -0.42
CA GLU A 29 -2.95 5.17 -1.04
C GLU A 29 -1.74 5.56 -1.89
N GLN A 30 -1.88 6.58 -2.75
CA GLN A 30 -0.78 7.13 -3.53
C GLN A 30 0.39 7.54 -2.65
N LYS A 31 0.14 8.30 -1.57
CA LYS A 31 1.20 8.71 -0.65
C LYS A 31 1.84 7.53 0.09
N THR A 32 1.07 6.49 0.38
CA THR A 32 1.60 5.25 0.96
C THR A 32 2.58 4.60 -0.01
N GLN A 33 2.21 4.46 -1.28
CA GLN A 33 3.08 3.87 -2.31
C GLN A 33 4.34 4.69 -2.55
N GLU A 34 4.21 6.03 -2.64
CA GLU A 34 5.37 6.93 -2.73
C GLU A 34 6.33 6.73 -1.54
N ARG A 35 5.79 6.63 -0.32
CA ARG A 35 6.60 6.44 0.88
C ARG A 35 7.26 5.06 0.94
N LEU A 36 6.61 4.02 0.42
CA LEU A 36 7.21 2.69 0.31
C LEU A 36 8.37 2.69 -0.70
N ALA A 37 8.19 3.36 -1.84
CA ALA A 37 9.25 3.52 -2.83
C ALA A 37 10.44 4.33 -2.29
N GLU A 38 10.21 5.39 -1.51
CA GLU A 38 11.25 6.15 -0.81
C GLU A 38 12.06 5.32 0.20
N LEU A 39 11.50 4.20 0.68
CA LEU A 39 12.14 3.27 1.61
C LEU A 39 12.74 2.04 0.90
N ASP A 40 12.80 2.06 -0.45
CA ASP A 40 13.25 0.94 -1.28
C ASP A 40 12.46 -0.36 -1.03
N ILE A 41 11.18 -0.25 -0.64
CA ILE A 41 10.28 -1.40 -0.45
C ILE A 41 9.50 -1.62 -1.75
N ALA A 42 9.73 -2.75 -2.41
CA ALA A 42 8.98 -3.09 -3.61
C ALA A 42 7.56 -3.54 -3.23
N GLU A 43 6.60 -3.30 -4.14
CA GLU A 43 5.22 -3.77 -3.94
C GLU A 43 5.15 -5.30 -3.77
N SER A 44 6.07 -6.04 -4.40
CA SER A 44 6.22 -7.50 -4.23
C SER A 44 6.60 -7.92 -2.80
N ASP A 45 7.21 -7.03 -2.02
CA ASP A 45 7.58 -7.29 -0.63
C ASP A 45 6.42 -6.99 0.33
N VAL A 46 5.35 -6.38 -0.16
CA VAL A 46 4.16 -6.06 0.61
C VAL A 46 3.20 -7.24 0.60
N LYS A 47 2.90 -7.75 1.79
CA LYS A 47 1.92 -8.82 2.00
C LYS A 47 0.49 -8.29 1.95
N SER A 48 0.26 -7.13 2.57
CA SER A 48 -1.06 -6.48 2.60
C SER A 48 -0.95 -5.05 3.10
N ILE A 49 -1.79 -4.16 2.57
CA ILE A 49 -1.95 -2.78 3.07
C ILE A 49 -3.34 -2.65 3.67
N ARG A 50 -3.41 -2.18 4.91
CA ARG A 50 -4.66 -1.82 5.57
C ARG A 50 -4.65 -0.34 5.88
N GLN A 51 -5.54 0.40 5.24
CA GLN A 51 -5.68 1.83 5.48
C GLN A 51 -6.83 2.11 6.44
N VAL A 52 -6.56 2.89 7.48
CA VAL A 52 -7.52 3.26 8.53
C VAL A 52 -7.71 4.77 8.49
N LEU A 53 -8.91 5.21 8.12
CA LEU A 53 -9.27 6.63 8.14
C LEU A 53 -9.57 7.08 9.57
N LEU A 54 -8.79 8.03 10.08
CA LEU A 54 -9.02 8.67 11.36
C LEU A 54 -10.13 9.69 11.19
N ARG A 55 -11.33 9.42 11.72
CA ARG A 55 -12.48 10.33 11.66
C ARG A 55 -12.70 10.99 13.02
N ARG A 56 -13.03 12.28 13.03
CA ARG A 56 -13.48 12.95 14.26
C ARG A 56 -14.92 12.50 14.55
N LYS A 57 -15.20 12.13 15.80
CA LYS A 57 -16.52 11.73 16.28
C LYS A 57 -17.28 12.97 16.75
N ASN A 58 -17.79 13.76 15.82
CA ASN A 58 -18.56 14.97 16.12
C ASN A 58 -19.84 15.00 15.28
N ASP A 59 -20.93 15.55 15.85
CA ASP A 59 -22.30 15.55 15.32
C ASP A 59 -22.50 16.35 14.02
N ARG A 60 -21.42 16.83 13.38
CA ARG A 60 -21.42 17.66 12.15
C ARG A 60 -20.90 16.95 10.91
N GLY A 61 -20.80 15.62 10.92
CA GLY A 61 -20.43 14.80 9.76
C GLY A 61 -19.00 14.24 9.82
N PRO A 62 -18.63 13.36 8.88
CA PRO A 62 -17.38 12.60 8.93
C PRO A 62 -16.18 13.46 8.51
N ASP A 63 -15.67 14.30 9.42
CA ASP A 63 -14.45 15.05 9.16
C ASP A 63 -13.23 14.12 9.31
N ILE A 64 -12.60 13.79 8.18
CA ILE A 64 -11.38 12.97 8.13
C ILE A 64 -10.23 13.80 8.72
N ARG A 65 -9.70 13.37 9.87
CA ARG A 65 -8.52 13.98 10.51
C ARG A 65 -7.21 13.56 9.86
N GLY A 66 -7.21 12.41 9.21
CA GLY A 66 -6.05 11.81 8.57
C GLY A 66 -6.27 10.34 8.29
N ALA A 67 -5.19 9.65 7.98
CA ALA A 67 -5.20 8.23 7.69
C ALA A 67 -3.96 7.57 8.28
N GLU A 68 -4.08 6.30 8.64
CA GLU A 68 -2.94 5.46 8.99
C GLU A 68 -2.90 4.28 8.03
N SER A 69 -1.79 4.12 7.33
CA SER A 69 -1.56 2.97 6.46
C SER A 69 -0.72 1.96 7.21
N TRP A 70 -1.31 0.81 7.48
CA TRP A 70 -0.69 -0.33 8.13
C TRP A 70 -0.24 -1.31 7.06
N VAL A 71 1.05 -1.30 6.76
CA VAL A 71 1.66 -2.13 5.72
C VAL A 71 2.29 -3.34 6.38
N ARG A 72 1.87 -4.53 5.98
CA ARG A 72 2.52 -5.78 6.39
C ARG A 72 3.49 -6.19 5.30
N LEU A 73 4.74 -6.44 5.68
CA LEU A 73 5.78 -6.89 4.76
C LEU A 73 5.93 -8.42 4.82
N ASN A 74 6.45 -9.01 3.76
CA ASN A 74 6.78 -10.44 3.69
C ASN A 74 8.03 -10.78 4.53
N ALA A 75 8.96 -9.83 4.66
CA ALA A 75 10.25 -10.02 5.32
C ALA A 75 10.19 -9.98 6.85
N CYS A 76 9.08 -9.52 7.46
CA CYS A 76 9.00 -9.30 8.89
C CYS A 76 7.63 -9.61 9.48
N ASP A 77 7.61 -9.91 10.79
CA ASP A 77 6.38 -10.06 11.56
C ASP A 77 6.06 -8.78 12.35
N GLY A 78 5.14 -7.99 11.80
CA GLY A 78 4.72 -6.73 12.36
C GLY A 78 4.07 -5.85 11.30
N TYR A 79 4.05 -4.54 11.55
CA TYR A 79 3.53 -3.56 10.59
C TYR A 79 4.46 -2.37 10.47
N LEU A 80 4.68 -1.93 9.24
CA LEU A 80 5.17 -0.59 8.91
C LEU A 80 3.95 0.33 8.87
N VAL A 81 3.90 1.28 9.80
CA VAL A 81 2.81 2.23 9.94
C VAL A 81 3.23 3.58 9.37
N ILE A 82 2.46 4.06 8.41
CA ILE A 82 2.63 5.40 7.82
C ILE A 82 1.45 6.24 8.28
N GLN A 83 1.69 7.18 9.20
CA GLN A 83 0.65 8.09 9.66
C GLN A 83 0.63 9.36 8.82
N MET A 84 -0.56 9.72 8.38
CA MET A 84 -0.83 10.86 7.52
C MET A 84 -1.86 11.80 8.14
N ASN A 85 -1.69 13.11 7.92
CA ASN A 85 -2.70 14.09 8.30
C ASN A 85 -3.84 14.14 7.26
N ARG A 86 -4.88 14.95 7.49
CA ARG A 86 -5.99 15.16 6.54
C ARG A 86 -5.53 15.59 5.14
N ALA A 87 -4.38 16.22 5.01
CA ALA A 87 -3.79 16.67 3.76
C ALA A 87 -3.01 15.56 3.01
N ALA A 88 -2.95 14.34 3.55
CA ALA A 88 -2.11 13.24 3.07
C ALA A 88 -0.60 13.55 3.16
N PHE A 89 -0.20 14.45 4.06
CA PHE A 89 1.22 14.58 4.41
C PHE A 89 1.60 13.54 5.45
N VAL A 90 2.71 12.85 5.21
CA VAL A 90 3.32 11.90 6.14
C VAL A 90 3.82 12.66 7.37
N LYS A 91 3.23 12.36 8.52
CA LYS A 91 3.66 12.91 9.81
C LYS A 91 4.78 12.09 10.41
N GLN A 92 4.65 10.77 10.33
CA GLN A 92 5.61 9.83 10.85
C GLN A 92 5.50 8.49 10.13
N THR A 93 6.61 7.77 10.08
CA THR A 93 6.70 6.39 9.65
C THR A 93 7.42 5.61 10.73
N TYR A 94 6.83 4.52 11.19
CA TYR A 94 7.43 3.68 12.21
C TYR A 94 7.06 2.21 12.01
N THR A 95 7.89 1.31 12.52
CA THR A 95 7.57 -0.12 12.56
C THR A 95 7.03 -0.51 13.94
N THR A 96 6.24 -1.57 13.95
CA THR A 96 5.67 -2.17 15.16
C THR A 96 5.94 -3.66 15.19
N GLY A 97 5.98 -4.25 16.39
CA GLY A 97 6.23 -5.68 16.58
C GLY A 97 7.68 -6.06 16.28
N ASN A 98 7.88 -7.22 15.67
CA ASN A 98 9.21 -7.70 15.28
C ASN A 98 9.61 -7.21 13.88
N CYS A 99 8.99 -6.15 13.38
CA CYS A 99 9.35 -5.56 12.09
C CYS A 99 10.43 -4.50 12.23
N ALA A 100 11.49 -4.64 11.43
CA ALA A 100 12.55 -3.67 11.31
C ALA A 100 12.74 -3.31 9.84
N VAL A 101 12.66 -2.02 9.54
CA VAL A 101 12.93 -1.46 8.22
C VAL A 101 14.10 -0.49 8.38
N PRO A 102 15.16 -0.57 7.54
CA PRO A 102 16.26 0.37 7.60
C PRO A 102 15.78 1.82 7.53
N GLY A 103 16.29 2.68 8.41
CA GLY A 103 15.92 4.10 8.44
C GLY A 103 14.54 4.41 9.03
N VAL A 104 13.84 3.41 9.59
CA VAL A 104 12.54 3.59 10.25
C VAL A 104 12.67 3.25 11.73
N SER A 105 12.10 4.11 12.59
CA SER A 105 12.08 3.88 14.03
C SER A 105 11.12 2.74 14.38
N SER A 106 11.51 1.87 15.31
CA SER A 106 10.67 0.78 15.81
C SER A 106 10.12 1.12 17.19
N PHE A 107 8.83 0.85 17.42
CA PHE A 107 8.12 1.11 18.68
C PHE A 107 7.32 -0.11 19.15
#